data_AF-A0A9D1GBN0-F1
#
_entry.id   AF-A0A9D1GBN0-F1
#
_cell.length_a   1.000
_cell.length_b   1.000
_cell.length_c   1.000
_cell.angle_alpha   90.00
_cell.angle_beta   90.00
_cell.angle_gamma   90.00
#
_symmetry.space_group_name_H-M   'P 1'
#
loop_
_entity.id
_entity.type
_entity.pdbx_description
1 polymer ?
#
loop_
_entity_poly.entity_id
_entity_poly.type
_entity_poly.pdbx_seq_one_letter_code
_entity_poly.pdbx_strand_id
1 'polypeptide(L)'
;MSKSVVQLNPKAKKQKENSMTYLKILIAIQFILTIGLIIFGIITIFNTDLLYIFEIFLGITLLVMGVNNFLIYKRRNLTILYLIIGLGSIILAVLKLLGL
;
A
#
# COMPACT_ATOMS: atom_id res chain seq x y z
N MET A 1 12.91 -38.19 -8.93
CA MET A 1 13.23 -36.84 -8.44
C MET A 1 13.03 -35.84 -9.58
N SER A 2 11.87 -35.18 -9.66
CA SER A 2 11.64 -34.14 -10.67
C SER A 2 12.29 -32.84 -10.18
N LYS A 3 13.48 -32.51 -10.67
CA LYS A 3 14.03 -31.15 -10.51
C LYS A 3 13.03 -30.22 -11.20
N SER A 4 12.39 -29.34 -10.44
CA SER A 4 11.34 -28.48 -10.99
C SER A 4 11.89 -27.70 -12.19
N VAL A 5 11.11 -27.67 -13.27
CA VAL A 5 11.45 -27.14 -14.61
C VAL A 5 12.03 -25.70 -14.54
N VAL A 6 11.75 -24.97 -13.46
CA VAL A 6 12.24 -23.63 -13.16
C VAL A 6 13.77 -23.58 -12.95
N GLN A 7 14.40 -24.64 -12.45
CA GLN A 7 15.85 -24.68 -12.24
C GLN A 7 16.65 -24.86 -13.54
N LEU A 8 16.00 -25.34 -14.61
CA LEU A 8 16.65 -25.70 -15.88
C LEU A 8 16.63 -24.56 -16.91
N ASN A 9 15.76 -23.54 -16.73
CA ASN A 9 15.68 -22.39 -17.63
C ASN A 9 16.19 -21.10 -16.96
N PRO A 10 17.35 -20.54 -17.37
CA PRO A 10 17.93 -19.33 -16.78
C PRO A 10 17.02 -18.10 -16.91
N LYS A 11 16.16 -18.03 -17.95
CA LYS A 11 15.18 -16.94 -18.11
C LYS A 11 14.09 -17.01 -17.03
N ALA A 12 13.57 -18.21 -16.73
CA ALA A 12 12.55 -18.42 -15.71
C ALA A 12 13.08 -18.14 -14.29
N LYS A 13 14.35 -18.48 -14.02
CA LYS A 13 15.02 -18.15 -12.76
C LYS A 13 15.15 -16.64 -12.55
N LYS A 14 15.64 -15.91 -13.58
CA LYS A 14 15.80 -14.45 -13.52
C LYS A 14 14.46 -13.72 -13.36
N GLN A 15 13.40 -14.20 -14.02
CA GLN A 15 12.05 -13.62 -13.87
C GLN A 15 11.51 -13.78 -12.45
N LYS A 16 11.68 -14.96 -11.85
CA LYS A 16 11.27 -15.23 -10.47
C LYS A 16 12.04 -14.38 -9.45
N GLU A 17 13.32 -14.15 -9.69
CA GLU A 17 14.16 -13.29 -8.86
C GLU A 17 13.70 -11.83 -8.94
N ASN A 18 13.47 -11.31 -10.16
CA ASN A 18 12.94 -9.96 -10.37
C ASN A 18 11.57 -9.77 -9.70
N SER A 19 10.67 -10.75 -9.79
CA SER A 19 9.36 -10.67 -9.12
C SER A 19 9.53 -10.62 -7.60
N MET A 20 10.45 -11.39 -7.04
CA MET A 20 10.72 -11.36 -5.60
C MET A 20 11.29 -10.00 -5.14
N THR A 21 12.16 -9.39 -5.95
CA THR A 21 12.69 -8.05 -5.68
C THR A 21 11.57 -7.00 -5.68
N TYR A 22 10.67 -7.04 -6.66
CA TYR A 22 9.52 -6.14 -6.72
C TYR A 22 8.63 -6.24 -5.48
N LEU A 23 8.30 -7.46 -5.03
CA LEU A 23 7.48 -7.66 -3.84
C LEU A 23 8.15 -7.13 -2.56
N LYS A 24 9.48 -7.24 -2.45
CA LYS A 24 10.23 -6.65 -1.33
C LYS A 24 10.16 -5.13 -1.33
N ILE A 25 10.29 -4.50 -2.50
CA ILE A 25 10.18 -3.04 -2.65
C ILE A 25 8.79 -2.57 -2.22
N LEU A 26 7.74 -3.27 -2.64
CA LEU A 26 6.37 -2.96 -2.25
C LEU A 26 6.14 -3.01 -0.72
N ILE A 27 6.71 -4.00 -0.04
CA ILE A 27 6.66 -4.08 1.44
C ILE A 27 7.42 -2.90 2.05
N ALA A 28 8.60 -2.55 1.53
CA ALA A 28 9.40 -1.44 2.03
C ALA A 28 8.67 -0.09 1.86
N ILE A 29 8.00 0.13 0.73
CA ILE A 29 7.18 1.32 0.48
C ILE A 29 6.05 1.40 1.51
N GLN A 30 5.32 0.30 1.75
CA GLN A 30 4.27 0.26 2.76
C GLN A 30 4.81 0.62 4.15
N PHE A 31 5.97 0.06 4.52
CA PHE A 31 6.58 0.32 5.82
C PHE A 31 6.94 1.81 6.01
N ILE A 32 7.56 2.42 5.00
CA ILE A 32 7.91 3.85 5.02
C ILE A 32 6.65 4.72 5.11
N LEU A 33 5.63 4.42 4.30
CA LEU A 33 4.34 5.13 4.34
C LEU A 33 3.68 5.02 5.71
N THR A 34 3.72 3.83 6.33
CA THR A 34 3.13 3.61 7.67
C THR A 34 3.86 4.41 8.75
N ILE A 35 5.20 4.46 8.71
CA ILE A 35 5.97 5.31 9.64
C ILE A 35 5.62 6.79 9.43
N GLY A 36 5.62 7.24 8.18
CA GLY A 36 5.23 8.61 7.84
C GLY A 36 3.82 8.93 8.33
N LEU A 37 2.89 7.97 8.26
CA LEU A 37 1.50 8.15 8.64
C LEU A 37 1.37 8.34 10.15
N ILE A 38 2.15 7.61 10.95
CA ILE A 38 2.18 7.76 12.40
C ILE A 38 2.71 9.14 12.78
N ILE A 39 3.86 9.53 12.20
CA ILE A 39 4.49 10.83 12.47
C ILE A 39 3.53 11.96 12.07
N PHE A 40 2.97 11.88 10.87
CA PHE A 40 2.08 12.91 10.35
C PHE A 40 0.74 12.95 11.08
N GLY A 41 0.24 11.80 11.54
CA GLY A 41 -0.93 11.71 12.40
C GLY A 41 -0.74 12.46 13.72
N ILE A 42 0.43 12.31 14.35
CA ILE A 42 0.76 13.07 15.57
C ILE A 42 0.78 14.58 15.29
N ILE A 43 1.38 15.02 14.19
CA ILE A 43 1.40 16.44 13.80
C ILE A 43 -0.02 16.97 13.60
N THR A 44 -0.88 16.19 12.94
CA THR A 44 -2.26 16.57 12.62
C THR A 44 -3.13 16.76 13.86
N ILE A 45 -2.84 16.08 14.98
CA ILE A 45 -3.54 16.29 16.26
C ILE A 45 -3.37 17.74 16.75
N PHE A 46 -2.19 18.34 16.51
CA PHE A 46 -1.88 19.70 16.93
C PHE A 46 -2.20 20.75 15.86
N ASN A 47 -2.39 20.34 14.61
CA ASN A 47 -2.72 21.22 13.49
C ASN A 47 -3.79 20.59 12.60
N THR A 48 -5.04 20.86 12.96
CA THR A 48 -6.24 20.32 12.30
C THR A 48 -6.39 20.77 10.86
N ASP A 49 -5.75 21.87 10.46
CA ASP A 49 -5.80 22.34 9.07
C ASP A 49 -5.11 21.35 8.12
N LEU A 50 -4.23 20.49 8.64
CA LEU A 50 -3.55 19.45 7.87
C LEU A 50 -4.39 18.17 7.71
N LEU A 51 -5.61 18.11 8.29
CA LEU A 51 -6.41 16.90 8.33
C LEU A 51 -6.77 16.38 6.93
N TYR A 52 -7.11 17.24 5.98
CA TYR A 52 -7.41 16.79 4.61
C TYR A 52 -6.16 16.19 3.93
N ILE A 53 -4.98 16.76 4.18
CA ILE A 53 -3.71 16.21 3.67
C ILE A 53 -3.45 14.85 4.31
N PHE A 54 -3.73 14.72 5.62
CA PHE A 54 -3.59 13.47 6.35
C PHE A 54 -4.54 12.39 5.81
N GLU A 55 -5.79 12.74 5.51
CA GLU A 55 -6.76 11.81 4.92
C GLU A 55 -6.34 11.31 3.53
N ILE A 56 -5.76 12.18 2.69
CA ILE A 56 -5.19 11.77 1.40
C ILE A 56 -4.02 10.80 1.63
N PHE A 57 -3.11 11.14 2.55
CA PHE A 57 -1.94 10.31 2.85
C PHE A 57 -2.29 8.96 3.46
N LEU A 58 -3.28 8.94 4.37
CA LEU A 58 -3.92 7.73 4.89
C LEU A 58 -4.50 6.89 3.75
N GLY A 59 -5.25 7.52 2.85
CA GLY A 59 -5.87 6.86 1.72
C GLY A 59 -4.85 6.16 0.82
N ILE A 60 -3.77 6.86 0.44
CA ILE A 60 -2.67 6.29 -0.35
C ILE A 60 -2.01 5.11 0.39
N THR A 61 -1.75 5.26 1.69
CA THR A 61 -1.14 4.21 2.52
C THR A 61 -2.01 2.95 2.54
N LEU A 62 -3.32 3.11 2.71
CA LEU A 62 -4.28 2.00 2.68
C LEU A 62 -4.38 1.35 1.30
N LEU A 63 -4.35 2.12 0.21
CA LEU A 63 -4.32 1.55 -1.14
C LEU A 63 -3.08 0.68 -1.36
N VAL A 64 -1.90 1.14 -0.92
CA VAL A 64 -0.66 0.34 -0.98
C VAL A 64 -0.78 -0.91 -0.12
N MET A 65 -1.33 -0.83 1.09
CA MET A 65 -1.63 -2.01 1.91
C MET A 65 -2.59 -2.98 1.21
N GLY A 66 -3.62 -2.46 0.53
CA GLY A 66 -4.57 -3.25 -0.26
C GLY A 66 -3.88 -4.03 -1.39
N VAL A 67 -3.01 -3.36 -2.15
CA VAL A 67 -2.20 -3.97 -3.21
C VAL A 67 -1.28 -5.04 -2.65
N ASN A 68 -0.56 -4.76 -1.56
CA ASN A 68 0.33 -5.72 -0.92
C ASN A 68 -0.43 -6.93 -0.38
N ASN A 69 -1.60 -6.68 0.20
CA ASN A 69 -2.46 -7.71 0.72
C ASN A 69 -3.10 -8.58 -0.38
N PHE A 70 -3.29 -8.04 -1.58
CA PHE A 70 -3.71 -8.81 -2.75
C PHE A 70 -2.56 -9.65 -3.33
N LEU A 71 -1.40 -9.03 -3.58
CA LEU A 71 -0.28 -9.64 -4.29
C LEU A 71 0.54 -10.62 -3.42
N ILE A 72 0.73 -10.31 -2.15
CA ILE A 72 1.64 -11.02 -1.24
C ILE A 72 0.86 -11.91 -0.28
N TYR A 73 -0.06 -11.31 0.47
CA TYR A 73 -0.76 -12.00 1.56
C TYR A 73 -2.02 -12.76 1.10
N LYS A 74 -2.55 -12.44 -0.08
CA LYS A 74 -3.73 -13.05 -0.72
C LYS A 74 -5.00 -13.06 0.15
N ARG A 75 -5.18 -12.07 1.03
CA ARG A 75 -6.34 -11.98 1.94
C ARG A 75 -7.44 -11.09 1.37
N ARG A 76 -8.33 -11.66 0.56
CA ARG A 76 -9.36 -10.90 -0.19
C ARG A 76 -10.17 -9.91 0.65
N ASN A 77 -10.64 -10.31 1.85
CA ASN A 77 -11.50 -9.46 2.68
C ASN A 77 -10.76 -8.19 3.16
N LEU A 78 -9.51 -8.33 3.61
CA LEU A 78 -8.70 -7.19 4.04
C LEU A 78 -8.33 -6.29 2.86
N THR A 79 -8.09 -6.86 1.67
CA THR A 79 -7.85 -6.06 0.46
C THR A 79 -9.05 -5.18 0.16
N ILE A 80 -10.26 -5.74 0.16
CA ILE A 80 -11.49 -4.98 -0.10
C ILE A 80 -11.65 -3.87 0.95
N LEU A 81 -11.43 -4.19 2.23
CA LEU A 81 -11.50 -3.21 3.32
C LEU A 81 -10.53 -2.04 3.10
N TYR A 82 -9.26 -2.34 2.83
CA TYR A 82 -8.24 -1.32 2.59
C TYR A 82 -8.54 -0.46 1.36
N LEU A 83 -9.06 -1.06 0.28
CA LEU A 83 -9.44 -0.31 -0.93
C LEU A 83 -10.63 0.63 -0.68
N ILE A 84 -11.67 0.15 0.01
CA ILE A 84 -12.86 0.95 0.32
C ILE A 84 -12.51 2.12 1.22
N ILE A 85 -11.83 1.85 2.35
CA ILE A 85 -11.43 2.90 3.28
C ILE A 85 -10.45 3.85 2.60
N GLY A 86 -9.47 3.32 1.85
CA GLY A 86 -8.46 4.12 1.17
C GLY A 86 -9.04 5.09 0.16
N LEU A 87 -9.94 4.62 -0.72
CA LEU A 87 -10.65 5.47 -1.68
C LEU A 87 -11.59 6.43 -0.97
N GLY A 88 -12.33 5.96 0.04
CA GLY A 88 -13.24 6.78 0.83
C GLY A 88 -12.54 7.96 1.49
N SER A 89 -11.38 7.75 2.11
CA SER A 89 -10.58 8.81 2.72
C SER A 89 -10.13 9.87 1.70
N ILE A 90 -9.71 9.45 0.49
CA ILE A 90 -9.31 10.40 -0.56
C ILE A 90 -10.51 11.20 -1.05
N ILE A 91 -11.65 10.55 -1.29
CA ILE A 91 -12.88 11.23 -1.73
C ILE A 91 -13.32 12.26 -0.70
N LEU A 92 -13.38 11.88 0.58
CA LEU A 92 -13.76 12.79 1.67
C LEU A 92 -12.80 13.99 1.76
N ALA A 93 -11.50 13.75 1.64
CA ALA A 93 -10.51 14.81 1.66
C ALA A 93 -10.67 15.79 0.48
N VAL A 94 -10.95 15.27 -0.72
CA VAL A 94 -11.20 16.10 -1.92
C VAL A 94 -12.48 16.91 -1.75
N LEU A 95 -13.55 16.33 -1.22
CA LEU A 95 -14.80 17.06 -0.96
C LEU A 95 -14.57 18.24 0.01
N LYS A 96 -13.85 18.01 1.10
CA LYS A 96 -13.47 19.07 2.05
C LYS A 96 -12.65 20.17 1.38
N LEU A 97 -11.71 19.79 0.50
CA LEU A 97 -10.88 20.75 -0.24
C LEU A 97 -11.71 21.60 -1.22
N LEU A 98 -12.81 21.07 -1.73
CA LEU A 98 -13.77 21.77 -2.58
C LEU A 98 -14.81 22.59 -1.79
N GLY A 99 -14.80 22.52 -0.45
CA GLY A 99 -15.76 23.20 0.41
C GLY A 99 -17.17 22.59 0.41
N LEU A 100 -17.29 21.30 0.05
CA LEU A 100 -18.53 20.52 0.05
C LEU A 100 -18.74 19.75 1.36
#